data_AF-A0A9Q1BXK9-F1
#
_entry.id   AF-A0A9Q1BXK9-F1
#
_cell.length_a   1.000
_cell.length_b   1.000
_cell.length_c   1.000
_cell.angle_alpha   90.00
_cell.angle_beta   90.00
_cell.angle_gamma   90.00
#
_symmetry.space_group_name_H-M   'P 1'
#
loop_
_entity.id
_entity.type
_entity.pdbx_description
1 polymer ?
#
loop_
_entity_poly.entity_id
_entity_poly.type
_entity_poly.pdbx_seq_one_letter_code
_entity_poly.pdbx_strand_id
1 'polypeptide(L)'
;MIKRAKNSYYKNVCVTHSKDQKKLFTIINKLLHKHHELSLPDCESDEELANNFSHFFSEKISLIRDSFDLSGRGTYTEPETAQHHLTFFPLASEEEISHTLLNYSVRSCGLDPVPTSLLKNCSTAIVPLFTNIINHSLESGIVPDNFKTAHVRPVLSNFLIIMY
;
A
#
# COMPACT_ATOMS: atom_id res chain seq x y z
N MET A 1 31.75 -29.41 27.88
CA MET A 1 30.94 -30.56 27.45
C MET A 1 29.73 -30.18 26.57
N ILE A 2 28.95 -29.13 26.92
CA ILE A 2 27.69 -28.76 26.23
C ILE A 2 27.85 -28.48 24.72
N LYS A 3 28.88 -27.74 24.29
CA LYS A 3 29.11 -27.42 22.86
C LYS A 3 29.31 -28.67 21.99
N ARG A 4 30.05 -29.65 22.50
CA ARG A 4 30.34 -30.90 21.80
C ARG A 4 29.10 -31.80 21.72
N ALA A 5 28.33 -31.89 22.81
CA ALA A 5 27.05 -32.60 22.82
C ALA A 5 26.04 -31.96 21.84
N LYS A 6 25.92 -30.62 21.84
CA LYS A 6 25.05 -29.88 20.92
C LYS A 6 25.45 -30.10 19.46
N ASN A 7 26.75 -30.03 19.14
CA ASN A 7 27.24 -30.30 17.79
C ASN A 7 26.93 -31.73 17.32
N SER A 8 27.19 -32.73 18.16
CA SER A 8 26.90 -34.13 17.86
C SER A 8 25.40 -34.38 17.64
N TYR A 9 24.55 -33.76 18.45
CA TYR A 9 23.09 -33.86 18.31
C TYR A 9 22.62 -33.33 16.96
N TYR A 10 22.95 -32.08 16.61
CA TYR A 10 22.50 -31.50 15.34
C TYR A 10 23.11 -32.20 14.12
N LYS A 11 24.35 -32.70 14.21
CA LYS A 11 24.95 -33.53 13.16
C LYS A 11 24.13 -34.79 12.91
N ASN A 12 23.74 -35.51 13.98
CA ASN A 12 22.89 -36.70 13.85
C ASN A 12 21.51 -36.36 13.30
N VAL A 13 20.86 -35.31 13.82
CA VAL A 13 19.53 -34.89 13.35
C VAL A 13 19.54 -34.53 11.86
N CYS A 14 20.56 -33.83 11.36
CA CYS A 14 20.72 -33.51 9.94
C CYS A 14 20.94 -34.76 9.08
N VAL A 15 21.72 -35.73 9.56
CA VAL A 15 21.95 -37.00 8.83
C VAL A 15 20.67 -37.84 8.78
N THR A 16 19.96 -37.98 9.90
CA THR A 16 18.70 -38.73 10.00
C THR A 16 17.62 -38.17 9.06
N HIS A 17 17.59 -36.86 8.85
CA HIS A 17 16.61 -36.17 8.01
C HIS A 17 17.18 -35.72 6.66
N SER A 18 18.31 -36.26 6.23
CA SER A 18 19.03 -35.83 5.01
C SER A 18 18.21 -35.93 3.72
N LYS A 19 17.21 -36.82 3.68
CA LYS A 19 16.31 -37.00 2.53
C LYS A 19 15.03 -36.15 2.59
N ASP A 20 14.80 -35.44 3.71
CA ASP A 20 13.64 -34.57 3.91
C ASP A 20 14.10 -33.10 3.97
N GLN A 21 14.12 -32.46 2.80
CA GLN A 21 14.59 -31.09 2.65
C GLN A 21 13.81 -30.11 3.55
N LYS A 22 12.49 -30.30 3.73
CA LYS A 22 11.67 -29.41 4.57
C LYS A 22 12.10 -29.45 6.04
N LYS A 23 12.34 -30.66 6.57
CA LYS A 23 12.85 -30.81 7.94
C LYS A 23 14.25 -30.24 8.10
N LEU A 24 15.13 -30.46 7.12
CA LEU A 24 16.49 -29.91 7.13
C LEU A 24 16.49 -28.38 7.17
N PHE A 25 15.67 -27.73 6.33
CA PHE A 25 15.50 -26.27 6.34
C PHE A 25 14.94 -25.76 7.67
N THR A 26 13.99 -26.48 8.28
CA THR A 26 13.44 -26.13 9.60
C THR A 26 14.52 -26.15 10.69
N ILE A 27 15.39 -27.15 10.69
CA ILE A 27 16.52 -27.28 11.62
C ILE A 27 17.52 -26.14 11.42
N ILE A 28 17.85 -25.80 10.17
CA ILE A 28 18.74 -24.69 9.83
C ILE A 28 18.15 -23.36 10.31
N ASN A 29 16.87 -23.12 10.07
CA ASN A 29 16.20 -21.90 10.51
C ASN A 29 16.19 -21.77 12.04
N LYS A 30 15.99 -22.88 12.77
CA LYS A 30 16.11 -22.92 14.23
C LYS A 30 17.53 -22.62 14.72
N LEU A 31 18.55 -23.15 14.04
CA LEU A 31 19.96 -22.91 14.39
C LEU A 31 20.40 -21.47 14.12
N LEU A 32 19.86 -20.86 13.06
CA LEU A 32 20.14 -19.48 12.68
C LEU A 32 19.26 -18.45 13.41
N HIS A 33 18.39 -18.89 14.33
CA HIS A 33 17.37 -18.05 14.96
C HIS A 33 16.55 -17.23 13.95
N LYS A 34 16.33 -17.80 12.75
CA LYS A 34 15.52 -17.17 11.68
C LYS A 34 14.02 -17.29 11.94
N HIS A 35 13.63 -17.93 13.03
CA HIS A 35 12.25 -17.93 13.50
C HIS A 35 12.02 -16.61 14.24
N HIS A 36 11.76 -15.54 13.49
CA HIS A 36 11.07 -14.40 14.04
C HIS A 36 9.59 -14.76 13.96
N GLU A 37 8.93 -15.00 15.09
CA GLU A 37 7.48 -14.84 15.10
C GLU A 37 7.24 -13.37 14.71
N LEU A 38 6.53 -13.15 13.60
CA LEU A 38 6.09 -11.83 13.22
C LEU A 38 5.00 -11.42 14.22
N SER A 39 5.44 -10.99 15.40
CA SER A 39 4.58 -10.35 16.39
C SER A 39 4.53 -8.87 16.05
N LEU A 40 3.31 -8.35 15.99
CA LEU A 40 3.10 -6.91 15.96
C LEU A 40 3.55 -6.34 17.33
N PRO A 41 4.01 -5.08 17.38
CA PRO A 41 4.21 -4.38 18.64
C PRO A 41 2.95 -4.44 19.50
N ASP A 42 3.12 -4.60 20.81
CA ASP A 42 2.02 -4.46 21.75
C ASP A 42 1.49 -3.01 21.68
N CYS A 43 0.18 -2.85 21.48
CA CYS A 43 -0.52 -1.56 21.42
C CYS A 43 -1.88 -1.68 22.11
N GLU A 44 -2.41 -0.58 22.63
CA GLU A 44 -3.67 -0.56 23.37
C GLU A 44 -4.89 -0.63 22.43
N SER A 45 -4.70 -0.28 21.14
CA SER A 45 -5.74 -0.38 20.10
C SER A 45 -5.18 -0.54 18.68
N ASP A 46 -6.03 -1.01 17.76
CA ASP A 46 -5.72 -1.10 16.33
C ASP A 46 -5.42 0.28 15.71
N GLU A 47 -6.08 1.34 16.20
CA GLU A 47 -5.86 2.72 15.75
C GLU A 47 -4.46 3.21 16.14
N GLU A 48 -4.06 2.99 17.39
CA GLU A 48 -2.74 3.34 17.88
C GLU A 48 -1.66 2.58 17.10
N LEU A 49 -1.85 1.28 16.89
CA LEU A 49 -0.92 0.47 16.11
C LEU A 49 -0.77 1.02 14.67
N ALA A 50 -1.87 1.35 13.99
CA ALA A 50 -1.85 1.90 12.64
C ALA A 50 -1.12 3.26 12.59
N ASN A 51 -1.37 4.13 13.57
CA ASN A 51 -0.70 5.42 13.69
C ASN A 51 0.81 5.27 13.94
N ASN A 52 1.20 4.33 14.81
CA ASN A 52 2.61 4.01 15.08
C ASN A 52 3.32 3.49 13.83
N PHE A 53 2.67 2.61 13.04
CA PHE A 53 3.19 2.18 11.74
C PHE A 53 3.39 3.36 10.78
N SER A 54 2.38 4.25 10.67
CA SER A 54 2.45 5.44 9.83
C SER A 54 3.61 6.37 10.22
N HIS A 55 3.77 6.63 11.53
CA HIS A 55 4.85 7.45 12.06
C HIS A 55 6.22 6.83 11.75
N PHE A 56 6.40 5.54 12.03
CA PHE A 56 7.66 4.84 11.79
C PHE A 56 8.15 4.96 10.34
N PHE A 57 7.26 4.74 9.36
CA PHE A 57 7.64 4.85 7.95
C PHE A 57 7.89 6.30 7.54
N SER A 58 7.09 7.25 8.03
CA SER A 58 7.27 8.67 7.76
C SER A 58 8.62 9.19 8.28
N GLU A 59 8.96 8.84 9.52
CA GLU A 59 10.22 9.18 10.17
C GLU A 59 11.40 8.53 9.44
N LYS A 60 11.30 7.24 9.10
CA LYS A 60 12.35 6.53 8.36
C LYS A 60 12.62 7.17 6.99
N ILE A 61 11.57 7.59 6.28
CA ILE A 61 11.71 8.32 5.01
C ILE A 61 12.42 9.65 5.24
N SER A 62 12.08 10.39 6.30
CA SER A 62 12.77 11.65 6.65
C SER A 62 14.25 11.41 6.93
N LEU A 63 14.59 10.44 7.78
CA LEU A 63 15.97 10.11 8.12
C LEU A 63 16.80 9.68 6.89
N ILE A 64 16.20 8.89 6.00
CA ILE A 64 16.86 8.51 4.73
C ILE A 64 17.11 9.75 3.87
N ARG A 65 16.12 10.66 3.76
CA ARG A 65 16.28 11.92 3.02
C ARG A 65 17.39 12.78 3.59
N ASP A 66 17.46 12.89 4.91
CA ASP A 66 18.48 13.66 5.63
C ASP A 66 19.87 13.01 5.54
N SER A 67 19.94 11.68 5.37
CA SER A 67 21.21 10.96 5.19
C SER A 67 21.85 11.17 3.83
N PHE A 68 21.12 11.71 2.84
CA PHE A 68 21.71 12.07 1.56
C PHE A 68 22.49 13.37 1.69
N ASP A 69 23.79 13.31 1.41
CA ASP A 69 24.66 14.47 1.44
C ASP A 69 24.29 15.45 0.30
N LEU A 70 23.79 16.63 0.69
CA LEU A 70 23.42 17.70 -0.26
C LEU A 70 24.65 18.33 -0.94
N SER A 71 25.87 18.02 -0.47
CA SER A 71 27.13 18.56 -0.99
C SER A 71 27.47 18.08 -2.41
N GLY A 72 26.84 17.00 -2.88
CA GLY A 72 27.05 16.40 -4.20
C GLY A 72 25.93 16.65 -5.20
N ARG A 73 25.02 17.60 -4.97
CA ARG A 73 24.09 18.04 -6.03
C ARG A 73 24.90 18.72 -7.11
N GLY A 74 25.31 17.96 -8.13
CA GLY A 74 25.51 18.53 -9.45
C GLY A 74 24.32 19.45 -9.71
N THR A 75 24.58 20.69 -10.12
CA THR A 75 23.56 21.70 -10.36
C THR A 75 22.44 21.06 -11.17
N TYR A 76 21.36 20.70 -10.49
CA TYR A 76 20.13 20.33 -11.15
C TYR A 76 19.67 21.65 -11.76
N THR A 77 20.12 21.92 -12.98
CA THR A 77 19.36 22.76 -13.87
C THR A 77 18.06 22.01 -14.03
N GLU A 78 17.04 22.48 -13.33
CA GLU A 78 15.66 22.11 -13.59
C GLU A 78 15.54 22.09 -15.12
N PRO A 79 15.22 20.94 -15.74
CA PRO A 79 15.05 20.92 -17.19
C PRO A 79 14.06 22.03 -17.49
N GLU A 80 14.43 22.94 -18.41
CA GLU A 80 13.60 24.11 -18.77
C GLU A 80 12.15 23.70 -18.65
N THR A 81 11.47 24.20 -17.61
CA THR A 81 10.14 23.74 -17.22
C THR A 81 9.33 23.66 -18.49
N ALA A 82 8.92 22.44 -18.87
CA ALA A 82 8.18 22.25 -20.10
C ALA A 82 7.06 23.29 -20.11
N GLN A 83 7.08 24.22 -21.06
CA GLN A 83 6.16 25.37 -21.12
C GLN A 83 4.70 24.96 -21.39
N HIS A 84 4.41 23.67 -21.28
CA HIS A 84 3.12 23.07 -21.53
C HIS A 84 2.28 23.25 -20.28
N HIS A 85 1.62 24.39 -20.18
CA HIS A 85 0.59 24.60 -19.18
C HIS A 85 -0.65 23.80 -19.59
N LEU A 86 -1.09 22.89 -18.74
CA LEU A 86 -2.39 22.23 -18.88
C LEU A 86 -3.47 23.26 -18.55
N THR A 87 -3.90 24.00 -19.57
CA THR A 87 -4.91 25.06 -19.46
C THR A 87 -6.35 24.54 -19.48
N PHE A 88 -6.55 23.31 -19.96
CA PHE A 88 -7.88 22.75 -20.16
C PHE A 88 -7.86 21.23 -20.06
N PHE A 89 -8.95 20.68 -19.51
CA PHE A 89 -9.24 19.25 -19.51
C PHE A 89 -10.48 19.00 -20.38
N PRO A 90 -10.44 18.00 -21.28
CA PRO A 90 -11.63 17.60 -22.00
C PRO A 90 -12.70 17.14 -20.99
N LEU A 91 -13.93 17.62 -21.19
CA LEU A 91 -15.07 17.24 -20.37
C LEU A 91 -15.46 15.80 -20.67
N ALA A 92 -15.86 15.07 -19.63
CA ALA A 92 -16.34 13.71 -19.74
C ALA A 92 -17.75 13.68 -20.34
N SER A 93 -18.02 12.68 -21.18
CA SER A 93 -19.37 12.40 -21.68
C SER A 93 -20.14 11.44 -20.75
N GLU A 94 -21.47 11.48 -20.83
CA GLU A 94 -22.31 10.53 -20.08
C GLU A 94 -22.02 9.08 -20.48
N GLU A 95 -21.68 8.82 -21.74
CA GLU A 95 -21.30 7.49 -22.22
C GLU A 95 -20.00 7.00 -21.57
N GLU A 96 -18.99 7.87 -21.45
CA GLU A 96 -17.74 7.56 -20.77
C GLU A 96 -17.96 7.25 -19.30
N ILE A 97 -18.77 8.07 -18.62
CA ILE A 97 -19.11 7.87 -17.20
C ILE A 97 -19.92 6.60 -17.01
N SER A 98 -20.91 6.34 -17.86
CA SER A 98 -21.73 5.12 -17.83
C SER A 98 -20.87 3.87 -18.02
N HIS A 99 -20.03 3.86 -19.06
CA HIS A 99 -19.11 2.76 -19.34
C HIS A 99 -18.15 2.53 -18.16
N THR A 100 -17.62 3.61 -17.58
CA THR A 100 -16.72 3.52 -16.41
C THR A 100 -17.43 2.94 -15.19
N LEU A 101 -18.62 3.47 -14.86
CA LEU A 101 -19.40 3.04 -13.70
C LEU A 101 -19.79 1.56 -13.79
N LEU A 102 -20.24 1.09 -14.96
CA LEU A 102 -20.68 -0.29 -15.16
C LEU A 102 -19.52 -1.28 -15.14
N ASN A 103 -18.34 -0.89 -15.63
CA ASN A 103 -17.15 -1.75 -15.66
C ASN A 103 -16.34 -1.72 -14.35
N TYR A 104 -16.62 -0.77 -13.45
CA TYR A 104 -15.89 -0.65 -12.19
C TYR A 104 -16.06 -1.91 -11.31
N SER A 105 -15.02 -2.37 -10.62
CA SER A 105 -15.17 -3.51 -9.70
C SER A 105 -16.14 -3.16 -8.56
N VAL A 106 -16.94 -4.11 -8.08
CA VAL A 106 -17.83 -3.87 -6.94
C VAL A 106 -16.99 -3.84 -5.66
N ARG A 107 -16.35 -2.70 -5.42
CA ARG A 107 -15.61 -2.36 -4.21
C ARG A 107 -16.22 -1.08 -3.66
N SER A 108 -16.36 -1.02 -2.35
CA SER A 108 -16.77 0.19 -1.64
C SER A 108 -15.85 0.38 -0.45
N CYS A 109 -15.53 1.63 -0.15
CA CYS A 109 -14.81 2.03 1.05
C CYS A 109 -15.81 2.47 2.14
N GLY A 110 -15.38 2.48 3.40
CA GLY A 110 -16.23 2.94 4.51
C GLY A 110 -16.58 4.43 4.45
N LEU A 111 -15.89 5.21 3.63
CA LEU A 111 -16.17 6.63 3.39
C LEU A 111 -17.18 6.83 2.24
N ASP A 112 -17.52 5.78 1.50
CA ASP A 112 -18.46 5.90 0.38
C ASP A 112 -19.88 6.14 0.93
N PRO A 113 -20.59 7.17 0.44
CA PRO A 113 -21.95 7.43 0.90
C PRO A 113 -22.96 6.37 0.45
N VAL A 114 -22.63 5.62 -0.62
CA VAL A 114 -23.52 4.63 -1.24
C VAL A 114 -22.70 3.44 -1.76
N PRO A 115 -23.13 2.19 -1.53
CA PRO A 115 -22.47 1.03 -2.10
C PRO A 115 -22.45 1.03 -3.63
N THR A 116 -21.32 0.61 -4.21
CA THR A 116 -21.10 0.58 -5.67
C THR A 116 -22.10 -0.31 -6.40
N SER A 117 -22.59 -1.38 -5.76
CA SER A 117 -23.65 -2.23 -6.33
C SER A 117 -24.95 -1.46 -6.56
N LEU A 118 -25.33 -0.57 -5.64
CA LEU A 118 -26.52 0.25 -5.76
C LEU A 118 -26.32 1.33 -6.83
N LEU A 119 -25.14 1.94 -6.89
CA LEU A 119 -24.80 2.91 -7.94
C LEU A 119 -24.96 2.31 -9.34
N LYS A 120 -24.52 1.06 -9.54
CA LYS A 120 -24.69 0.34 -10.81
C LYS A 120 -26.16 0.07 -11.14
N ASN A 121 -26.96 -0.32 -10.15
CA ASN A 121 -28.40 -0.58 -10.35
C ASN A 121 -29.18 0.69 -10.69
N CYS A 122 -28.70 1.85 -10.24
CA CYS A 122 -29.30 3.16 -10.49
C CYS A 122 -28.51 3.99 -11.53
N SER A 123 -27.70 3.35 -12.38
CA SER A 123 -26.76 4.03 -13.28
C SER A 123 -27.43 5.07 -14.16
N THR A 124 -28.61 4.78 -14.71
CA THR A 124 -29.36 5.68 -15.57
C THR A 124 -29.72 7.01 -14.89
N ALA A 125 -29.98 7.01 -13.59
CA ALA A 125 -30.30 8.20 -12.83
C ALA A 125 -29.05 8.95 -12.33
N ILE A 126 -27.94 8.22 -12.13
CA ILE A 126 -26.73 8.75 -11.47
C ILE A 126 -25.71 9.27 -12.49
N VAL A 127 -25.65 8.70 -13.69
CA VAL A 127 -24.70 9.09 -14.73
C VAL A 127 -24.73 10.60 -15.05
N PRO A 128 -25.91 11.25 -15.24
CA PRO A 128 -25.95 12.69 -15.49
C PRO A 128 -25.40 13.51 -14.32
N LEU A 129 -25.72 13.09 -13.09
CA LEU A 129 -25.24 13.75 -11.88
C LEU A 129 -23.71 13.66 -11.76
N PHE A 130 -23.14 12.47 -11.94
CA PHE A 130 -21.71 12.26 -11.87
C PHE A 130 -20.96 13.00 -12.97
N THR A 131 -21.51 13.00 -14.19
CA THR A 131 -20.95 13.74 -15.32
C THR A 131 -20.85 15.23 -15.01
N ASN A 132 -21.90 15.84 -14.45
CA ASN A 132 -21.89 17.24 -14.05
C ASN A 132 -20.87 17.54 -12.93
N ILE A 133 -20.79 16.69 -11.90
CA ILE A 133 -19.82 16.87 -10.79
C ILE A 133 -18.38 16.79 -11.31
N ILE A 134 -18.09 15.81 -12.16
CA ILE A 134 -16.76 15.60 -12.73
C ILE A 134 -16.39 16.78 -13.63
N ASN A 135 -17.29 17.20 -14.52
CA ASN A 135 -17.03 18.30 -15.44
C ASN A 135 -16.81 19.62 -14.69
N HIS A 136 -17.59 19.92 -13.65
CA HIS A 136 -17.32 21.09 -12.81
C HIS A 136 -15.97 21.03 -12.10
N SER A 137 -15.54 19.83 -11.66
CA SER A 137 -14.22 19.66 -11.06
C SER A 137 -13.10 19.89 -12.09
N LEU A 138 -13.26 19.38 -13.32
CA LEU A 138 -12.31 19.56 -14.43
C LEU A 138 -12.21 21.01 -14.91
N GLU A 139 -13.35 21.72 -15.00
CA GLU A 139 -13.39 23.13 -15.40
C GLU A 139 -12.79 24.07 -14.35
N SER A 140 -13.14 23.85 -13.07
CA SER A 140 -12.64 24.68 -11.98
C SER A 140 -11.21 24.34 -11.56
N GLY A 141 -10.73 23.15 -11.92
CA GLY A 141 -9.48 22.60 -11.40
C GLY A 141 -9.52 22.27 -9.90
N ILE A 142 -10.72 22.21 -9.30
CA ILE A 142 -10.91 22.00 -7.86
C ILE A 142 -11.57 20.64 -7.63
N VAL A 143 -10.89 19.80 -6.85
CA VAL A 143 -11.46 18.54 -6.34
C VAL A 143 -12.00 18.77 -4.92
N PRO A 144 -13.23 18.31 -4.59
CA PRO A 144 -13.77 18.37 -3.23
C PRO A 144 -12.86 17.69 -2.20
N ASP A 145 -12.78 18.23 -0.98
CA ASP A 145 -11.89 17.69 0.06
C ASP A 145 -12.25 16.26 0.49
N ASN A 146 -13.55 15.92 0.47
CA ASN A 146 -14.03 14.57 0.75
C ASN A 146 -13.51 13.51 -0.24
N PHE A 147 -13.08 13.93 -1.45
CA PHE A 147 -12.46 13.03 -2.44
C PHE A 147 -10.94 12.98 -2.35
N LYS A 148 -10.34 13.78 -1.46
CA LYS A 148 -8.89 13.76 -1.17
C LYS A 148 -8.56 12.87 0.04
N THR A 149 -9.58 12.45 0.79
CA THR A 149 -9.43 11.58 1.95
C THR A 149 -9.54 10.11 1.55
N ALA A 150 -8.66 9.27 2.09
CA ALA A 150 -8.66 7.82 1.88
C ALA A 150 -8.66 7.07 3.23
N HIS A 151 -9.30 5.91 3.28
CA HIS A 151 -9.35 5.08 4.48
C HIS A 151 -8.24 4.02 4.45
N VAL A 152 -7.09 4.35 5.05
CA VAL A 152 -5.92 3.48 5.05
C VAL A 152 -6.12 2.29 5.99
N ARG A 153 -6.22 1.08 5.42
CA ARG A 153 -6.17 -0.18 6.17
C ARG A 153 -4.91 -0.97 5.81
N PRO A 154 -3.95 -1.15 6.74
CA PRO A 154 -2.80 -2.00 6.48
C PRO A 154 -3.24 -3.46 6.32
N VAL A 155 -2.96 -4.04 5.15
CA VAL A 155 -3.18 -5.47 4.90
C VAL A 155 -1.83 -6.19 5.01
N LEU A 156 -1.68 -7.04 6.02
CA LEU A 156 -0.54 -7.96 6.11
C LEU A 156 -0.71 -9.10 5.10
N SER A 157 -0.17 -8.87 3.91
CA SER A 157 0.12 -9.92 2.93
C SER A 157 1.63 -10.16 2.95
N ASN A 158 2.06 -11.43 2.84
CA ASN A 158 3.46 -11.83 2.97
C ASN A 158 4.45 -11.08 2.05
N PHE A 159 4.00 -10.31 1.06
CA PHE A 159 4.89 -9.53 0.19
C PHE A 159 4.38 -8.17 -0.34
N LEU A 160 3.22 -7.61 0.06
CA LEU A 160 2.80 -6.29 -0.46
C LEU A 160 1.79 -5.58 0.46
N ILE A 161 2.02 -4.30 0.76
CA ILE A 161 1.01 -3.41 1.35
C ILE A 161 0.11 -2.93 0.21
N ILE A 162 -1.17 -3.31 0.25
CA ILE A 162 -2.20 -2.78 -0.66
C ILE A 162 -2.96 -1.71 0.11
N MET A 163 -3.07 -0.51 -0.45
CA MET A 163 -3.94 0.55 0.06
C MET A 163 -5.29 0.48 -0.67
N TYR A 164 -6.38 0.59 0.07
CA TYR A 164 -7.73 0.74 -0.46
C TYR A 164 -8.25 2.13 -0.12
#